data_AF-A0A7N4PLL3-F1
#
_entry.id   AF-A0A7N4PLL3-F1
#
_cell.length_a   1.000
_cell.length_b   1.000
_cell.length_c   1.000
_cell.angle_alpha   90.00
_cell.angle_beta   90.00
_cell.angle_gamma   90.00
#
_symmetry.space_group_name_H-M   'P 1'
#
loop_
_entity.id
_entity.type
_entity.pdbx_description
1 polymer ?
#
loop_
_entity_poly.entity_id
_entity_poly.type
_entity_poly.pdbx_seq_one_letter_code
_entity_poly.pdbx_strand_id
1 'polypeptide(L)'
;MDGREESAPAPVLPPGGRGGDSAAGERSGSSYLQPKPVVTSMEEQPEVSHEEPEEVKTEKSSEDNRWHSQSYTLGAISSFLSTFVTFPIYKLVFRQQIHAVSVPQAVNQLHQEGPCRFYRGIYPPLLAKTLQGTLLFGTHNNVLQYLSPTGHSRLWQRWVAGSLSGVVEAVVLTPFERVQNVLQDGRKDARFPSTSSILQEFNSYSFWERLAMGYYRGFFPVLLRNSLGSALYFSFKDPIRDSLMEQDLPSWVPALVSGSVNGTLTCLLLYPLSVLVANMQSQVGWQEAPGLRASAQAVWEDRGRKLSLLYRGGSLVILRSCVTWGLTTAIHDFLQESNRPKVEESD
;
A
#
# COMPACT_ATOMS: atom_id res chain seq x y z
N MET A 1 25.88 -9.85 -52.95
CA MET A 1 24.96 -10.79 -53.62
C MET A 1 24.25 -11.54 -52.52
N ASP A 2 22.97 -11.27 -52.35
CA ASP A 2 22.09 -12.00 -51.43
C ASP A 2 21.63 -13.31 -52.08
N GLY A 3 21.25 -14.29 -51.26
CA GLY A 3 20.74 -15.55 -51.78
C GLY A 3 20.19 -16.50 -50.71
N ARG A 4 18.85 -16.58 -50.64
CA ARG A 4 18.03 -17.81 -50.58
C ARG A 4 16.55 -17.44 -50.55
N GLU A 5 15.85 -17.64 -51.67
CA GLU A 5 15.03 -18.84 -52.00
C GLU A 5 13.76 -18.90 -51.11
N GLU A 6 12.56 -18.55 -51.60
CA GLU A 6 11.68 -19.30 -52.53
C GLU A 6 11.02 -20.55 -51.92
N SER A 7 9.78 -20.93 -52.26
CA SER A 7 8.66 -20.25 -52.95
C SER A 7 7.34 -21.02 -52.70
N ALA A 8 6.22 -20.55 -53.28
CA ALA A 8 4.85 -21.02 -53.03
C ALA A 8 4.33 -21.95 -54.19
N PRO A 9 3.02 -22.08 -54.50
CA PRO A 9 1.95 -22.77 -53.74
C PRO A 9 1.06 -23.76 -54.56
N ALA A 10 0.24 -24.55 -53.84
CA ALA A 10 -1.13 -25.02 -54.24
C ALA A 10 -1.28 -26.00 -55.46
N PRO A 11 -2.50 -26.50 -55.81
CA PRO A 11 -3.62 -27.06 -55.00
C PRO A 11 -4.14 -28.45 -55.53
N VAL A 12 -5.36 -28.86 -55.11
CA VAL A 12 -6.35 -29.76 -55.78
C VAL A 12 -6.61 -31.18 -55.17
N LEU A 13 -7.91 -31.54 -55.13
CA LEU A 13 -8.61 -32.77 -54.67
C LEU A 13 -9.09 -33.63 -55.89
N PRO A 14 -9.83 -34.76 -55.76
CA PRO A 14 -9.79 -35.96 -54.89
C PRO A 14 -9.77 -37.22 -55.83
N PRO A 15 -10.57 -38.33 -55.72
CA PRO A 15 -11.12 -39.14 -54.59
C PRO A 15 -10.84 -40.68 -54.70
N GLY A 16 -11.25 -41.47 -53.69
CA GLY A 16 -11.99 -42.74 -53.93
C GLY A 16 -11.46 -44.11 -53.41
N GLY A 17 -12.34 -44.85 -52.70
CA GLY A 17 -12.41 -46.33 -52.62
C GLY A 17 -11.34 -47.11 -51.83
N ARG A 18 -11.53 -48.39 -51.45
CA ARG A 18 -12.74 -49.26 -51.31
C ARG A 18 -12.34 -50.59 -50.61
N GLY A 19 -13.26 -51.23 -49.87
CA GLY A 19 -13.15 -52.63 -49.37
C GLY A 19 -12.42 -52.82 -48.01
N GLY A 20 -12.73 -53.83 -47.20
CA GLY A 20 -13.78 -54.85 -47.29
C GLY A 20 -13.44 -56.14 -46.52
N ASP A 21 -14.34 -56.53 -45.60
CA ASP A 21 -14.61 -57.91 -45.10
C ASP A 21 -13.54 -58.58 -44.18
N SER A 22 -13.80 -59.50 -43.25
CA SER A 22 -15.00 -60.20 -42.69
C SER A 22 -14.56 -60.92 -41.38
N ALA A 23 -15.37 -61.51 -40.46
CA ALA A 23 -16.82 -61.61 -40.18
C ALA A 23 -17.04 -62.22 -38.75
N ALA A 24 -18.30 -62.56 -38.40
CA ALA A 24 -18.79 -63.41 -37.28
C ALA A 24 -18.81 -62.83 -35.84
N GLY A 25 -19.94 -62.91 -35.09
CA GLY A 25 -21.30 -63.33 -35.47
C GLY A 25 -22.31 -63.39 -34.31
N GLU A 26 -23.61 -63.32 -34.63
CA GLU A 26 -24.79 -63.81 -33.84
C GLU A 26 -25.04 -63.24 -32.41
N ARG A 27 -26.21 -62.79 -31.94
CA ARG A 27 -27.68 -62.90 -32.22
C ARG A 27 -28.37 -61.64 -31.64
N SER A 28 -29.65 -61.29 -31.82
CA SER A 28 -30.72 -61.60 -32.80
C SER A 28 -31.89 -60.63 -32.55
N GLY A 29 -32.62 -60.23 -33.59
CA GLY A 29 -34.01 -59.74 -33.46
C GLY A 29 -34.25 -58.27 -33.08
N SER A 30 -34.50 -57.41 -34.08
CA SER A 30 -35.44 -56.29 -33.95
C SER A 30 -36.04 -55.96 -35.32
N SER A 31 -37.36 -55.76 -35.38
CA SER A 31 -38.11 -55.70 -36.64
C SER A 31 -39.18 -54.59 -36.59
N TYR A 32 -38.93 -53.52 -37.34
CA TYR A 32 -39.84 -52.50 -37.92
C TYR A 32 -40.94 -51.79 -37.08
N LEU A 33 -41.24 -50.57 -37.56
CA LEU A 33 -42.47 -49.75 -37.38
C LEU A 33 -42.67 -48.95 -36.07
N GLN A 34 -42.30 -47.68 -36.16
CA GLN A 34 -43.09 -46.52 -35.68
C GLN A 34 -44.37 -46.36 -36.57
N PRO A 35 -45.42 -45.58 -36.19
CA PRO A 35 -45.52 -44.63 -35.06
C PRO A 35 -46.86 -44.62 -34.27
N LYS A 36 -46.99 -43.60 -33.39
CA LYS A 36 -48.21 -42.90 -32.89
C LYS A 36 -48.82 -43.31 -31.53
N PRO A 37 -49.52 -42.38 -30.83
CA PRO A 37 -49.14 -42.00 -29.47
C PRO A 37 -50.19 -42.27 -28.39
N VAL A 38 -49.79 -42.20 -27.12
CA VAL A 38 -50.70 -42.31 -25.96
C VAL A 38 -50.37 -41.23 -24.90
N VAL A 39 -51.43 -40.62 -24.37
CA VAL A 39 -51.44 -39.63 -23.26
C VAL A 39 -51.56 -40.36 -21.92
N THR A 40 -50.78 -39.97 -20.90
CA THR A 40 -50.87 -40.31 -19.44
C THR A 40 -49.60 -39.72 -18.79
N SER A 41 -49.55 -39.07 -17.62
CA SER A 41 -50.55 -38.46 -16.74
C SER A 41 -49.84 -37.38 -15.88
N MET A 42 -50.60 -36.56 -15.14
CA MET A 42 -50.04 -35.65 -14.14
C MET A 42 -49.55 -36.44 -12.92
N GLU A 43 -48.31 -36.19 -12.49
CA GLU A 43 -47.82 -36.52 -11.15
C GLU A 43 -47.08 -35.28 -10.63
N GLU A 44 -47.35 -34.86 -9.40
CA GLU A 44 -46.86 -33.59 -8.84
C GLU A 44 -45.33 -33.61 -8.62
N GLN A 45 -44.64 -32.55 -9.07
CA GLN A 45 -43.32 -32.20 -8.56
C GLN A 45 -43.48 -31.14 -7.46
N PRO A 46 -42.74 -31.24 -6.34
CA PRO A 46 -42.73 -30.18 -5.34
C PRO A 46 -42.04 -28.94 -5.93
N GLU A 47 -42.71 -27.79 -5.89
CA GLU A 47 -42.08 -26.50 -6.15
C GLU A 47 -41.01 -26.24 -5.09
N VAL A 48 -39.74 -26.37 -5.47
CA VAL A 48 -38.63 -25.81 -4.69
C VAL A 48 -38.55 -24.33 -5.03
N SER A 49 -39.01 -23.49 -4.10
CA SER A 49 -38.92 -22.04 -4.22
C SER A 49 -37.46 -21.58 -4.27
N HIS A 50 -37.08 -20.92 -5.38
CA HIS A 50 -35.81 -20.22 -5.49
C HIS A 50 -35.85 -18.87 -4.76
N GLU A 51 -35.90 -18.90 -3.43
CA GLU A 51 -35.52 -17.77 -2.59
C GLU A 51 -34.04 -17.92 -2.19
N GLU A 52 -33.14 -17.25 -2.91
CA GLU A 52 -31.86 -16.86 -2.30
C GLU A 52 -32.18 -15.84 -1.20
N PRO A 53 -31.87 -16.08 0.10
CA PRO A 53 -32.40 -15.24 1.15
C PRO A 53 -31.85 -13.81 1.06
N GLU A 54 -32.74 -12.81 1.00
CA GLU A 54 -32.34 -11.41 1.18
C GLU A 54 -31.64 -11.22 2.53
N GLU A 55 -32.01 -12.01 3.54
CA GLU A 55 -31.39 -12.03 4.86
C GLU A 55 -29.89 -12.37 4.78
N VAL A 56 -29.49 -13.41 4.04
CA VAL A 56 -28.06 -13.79 3.86
C VAL A 56 -27.28 -12.73 3.07
N LYS A 57 -27.91 -12.06 2.10
CA LYS A 57 -27.29 -10.92 1.39
C LYS A 57 -27.17 -9.68 2.28
N THR A 58 -28.13 -9.46 3.18
CA THR A 58 -28.18 -8.35 4.13
C THR A 58 -27.19 -8.55 5.28
N GLU A 59 -27.08 -9.77 5.81
CA GLU A 59 -26.05 -10.15 6.79
C GLU A 59 -24.67 -10.01 6.16
N LYS A 60 -24.39 -10.67 5.02
CA LYS A 60 -23.07 -10.60 4.37
C LYS A 60 -22.65 -9.17 4.05
N SER A 61 -23.55 -8.34 3.53
CA SER A 61 -23.24 -6.92 3.29
C SER A 61 -23.08 -6.10 4.58
N SER A 62 -23.76 -6.46 5.67
CA SER A 62 -23.56 -5.85 6.99
C SER A 62 -22.22 -6.28 7.62
N GLU A 63 -21.82 -7.54 7.45
CA GLU A 63 -20.53 -8.05 7.90
C GLU A 63 -19.36 -7.49 7.10
N ASP A 64 -19.48 -7.40 5.77
CA ASP A 64 -18.50 -6.74 4.89
C ASP A 64 -18.34 -5.27 5.30
N ASN A 65 -19.43 -4.52 5.48
CA ASN A 65 -19.38 -3.12 5.96
C ASN A 65 -18.76 -2.98 7.36
N ARG A 66 -19.04 -3.92 8.27
CA ARG A 66 -18.45 -3.97 9.61
C ARG A 66 -16.93 -4.20 9.52
N TRP A 67 -16.49 -5.13 8.69
CA TRP A 67 -15.08 -5.46 8.45
C TRP A 67 -14.29 -4.32 7.79
N HIS A 68 -14.91 -3.63 6.82
CA HIS A 68 -14.36 -2.42 6.20
C HIS A 68 -14.11 -1.34 7.26
N SER A 69 -15.12 -1.03 8.09
CA SER A 69 -15.03 -0.02 9.15
C SER A 69 -14.01 -0.39 10.25
N GLN A 70 -13.96 -1.67 10.62
CA GLN A 70 -12.96 -2.20 11.55
C GLN A 70 -11.54 -2.02 10.99
N SER A 71 -11.29 -2.34 9.73
CA SER A 71 -9.95 -2.17 9.11
C SER A 71 -9.43 -0.73 9.17
N TYR A 72 -10.28 0.26 8.89
CA TYR A 72 -9.93 1.69 9.06
C TYR A 72 -9.61 2.05 10.51
N THR A 73 -10.39 1.52 11.46
CA THR A 73 -10.26 1.80 12.90
C THR A 73 -9.00 1.15 13.50
N LEU A 74 -8.69 -0.10 13.13
CA LEU A 74 -7.48 -0.81 13.53
C LEU A 74 -6.22 -0.11 13.00
N GLY A 75 -6.24 0.35 11.74
CA GLY A 75 -5.19 1.18 11.14
C GLY A 75 -4.98 2.51 11.87
N ALA A 76 -6.07 3.15 12.31
CA ALA A 76 -6.04 4.38 13.10
C ALA A 76 -5.38 4.17 14.48
N ILE A 77 -5.89 3.21 15.27
CA ILE A 77 -5.45 2.97 16.65
C ILE A 77 -3.99 2.50 16.69
N SER A 78 -3.61 1.56 15.81
CA SER A 78 -2.23 1.07 15.72
C SER A 78 -1.23 2.18 15.42
N SER A 79 -1.56 3.05 14.46
CA SER A 79 -0.69 4.17 14.06
C SER A 79 -0.69 5.30 15.10
N PHE A 80 -1.81 5.54 15.78
CA PHE A 80 -1.90 6.47 16.91
C PHE A 80 -0.99 6.03 18.05
N LEU A 81 -1.13 4.78 18.52
CA LEU A 81 -0.37 4.25 19.66
C LEU A 81 1.12 4.11 19.34
N SER A 82 1.47 3.64 18.14
CA SER A 82 2.85 3.61 17.64
C SER A 82 3.46 5.02 17.59
N THR A 83 2.71 6.02 17.11
CA THR A 83 3.20 7.41 17.07
C THR A 83 3.35 8.03 18.45
N PHE A 84 2.47 7.70 19.41
CA PHE A 84 2.59 8.14 20.79
C PHE A 84 3.89 7.62 21.43
N VAL A 85 4.17 6.32 21.32
CA VAL A 85 5.39 5.68 21.85
C VAL A 85 6.65 6.19 21.14
N THR A 86 6.60 6.38 19.81
CA THR A 86 7.78 6.83 19.03
C THR A 86 7.99 8.34 19.03
N PHE A 87 7.09 9.14 19.64
CA PHE A 87 7.18 10.60 19.62
C PHE A 87 8.52 11.18 20.11
N PRO A 88 9.19 10.66 21.16
CA PRO A 88 10.52 11.13 21.56
C PRO A 88 11.56 10.97 20.44
N ILE A 89 11.49 9.90 19.65
CA ILE A 89 12.36 9.65 18.49
C ILE A 89 12.06 10.66 17.38
N TYR A 90 10.77 10.92 17.10
CA TYR A 90 10.37 11.97 16.15
C TYR A 90 10.92 13.34 16.56
N LYS A 91 10.77 13.73 17.84
CA LYS A 91 11.28 15.00 18.37
C LYS A 91 12.81 15.10 18.29
N LEU A 92 13.53 14.00 18.51
CA LEU A 92 14.99 13.94 18.36
C LEU A 92 15.43 14.14 16.90
N VAL A 93 14.83 13.40 15.96
CA VAL A 93 15.13 13.51 14.52
C VAL A 93 14.85 14.93 14.01
N PHE A 94 13.69 15.49 14.39
CA PHE A 94 13.29 16.85 14.04
C PHE A 94 14.29 17.91 14.55
N ARG A 95 14.76 17.80 15.80
CA ARG A 95 15.79 18.70 16.34
C ARG A 95 17.10 18.66 15.58
N GLN A 96 17.54 17.47 15.22
CA GLN A 96 18.75 17.31 14.43
C GLN A 96 18.58 17.88 13.02
N GLN A 97 17.41 17.73 12.40
CA GLN A 97 17.11 18.29 11.08
C GLN A 97 17.10 19.82 11.09
N ILE A 98 16.49 20.46 12.08
CA ILE A 98 16.40 21.93 12.17
C ILE A 98 17.70 22.57 12.68
N HIS A 99 18.26 22.07 13.79
CA HIS A 99 19.41 22.73 14.43
C HIS A 99 20.77 22.23 13.91
N ALA A 100 20.80 21.26 12.98
CA ALA A 100 22.01 20.62 12.45
C ALA A 100 22.97 20.06 13.52
N VAL A 101 22.46 19.81 14.74
CA VAL A 101 23.23 19.32 15.90
C VAL A 101 23.57 17.84 15.79
N SER A 102 24.64 17.41 16.47
CA SER A 102 24.96 15.99 16.58
C SER A 102 23.96 15.23 17.48
N VAL A 103 23.76 13.93 17.22
CA VAL A 103 22.85 13.06 18.00
C VAL A 103 23.09 13.18 19.52
N PRO A 104 24.34 13.10 20.05
CA PRO A 104 24.55 13.16 21.50
C PRO A 104 24.17 14.52 22.10
N GLN A 105 24.40 15.62 21.36
CA GLN A 105 23.98 16.96 21.78
C GLN A 105 22.46 17.10 21.77
N ALA A 106 21.78 16.56 20.75
CA ALA A 106 20.32 16.55 20.67
C ALA A 106 19.68 15.74 21.81
N VAL A 107 20.25 14.58 22.16
CA VAL A 107 19.82 13.77 23.31
C VAL A 107 20.05 14.52 24.62
N ASN A 108 21.21 15.16 24.82
CA ASN A 108 21.51 15.90 26.04
C ASN A 108 20.58 17.12 26.23
N GLN A 109 20.37 17.92 25.17
CA GLN A 109 19.39 19.03 25.18
C GLN A 109 17.99 18.54 25.52
N LEU A 110 17.58 17.39 24.98
CA LEU A 110 16.26 16.83 25.19
C LEU A 110 16.09 16.27 26.62
N HIS A 111 17.15 15.71 27.20
CA HIS A 111 17.21 15.29 28.62
C HIS A 111 17.09 16.50 29.56
N GLN A 112 17.72 17.63 29.23
CA GLN A 112 17.68 18.87 30.01
C GLN A 112 16.30 19.57 30.00
N GLU A 113 15.40 19.24 29.07
CA GLU A 113 14.05 19.85 29.01
C GLU A 113 13.04 19.28 30.01
N GLY A 114 13.33 18.11 30.60
CA GLY A 114 12.48 17.44 31.57
C GLY A 114 11.28 16.67 30.97
N PRO A 115 10.75 15.68 31.72
CA PRO A 115 9.85 14.65 31.16
C PRO A 115 8.56 15.21 30.57
N CYS A 116 7.89 16.14 31.25
CA CYS A 116 6.62 16.72 30.79
C CYS A 116 6.75 17.53 29.48
N ARG A 117 7.97 17.96 29.12
CA ARG A 117 8.22 18.75 27.90
C ARG A 117 8.57 17.88 26.68
N PHE A 118 8.79 16.57 26.84
CA PHE A 118 8.95 15.65 25.70
C PHE A 118 7.75 15.71 24.77
N TYR A 119 6.52 15.63 25.30
CA TYR A 119 5.28 15.47 24.53
C TYR A 119 4.66 16.79 24.01
N ARG A 120 5.26 17.95 24.30
CA ARG A 120 4.78 19.24 23.78
C ARG A 120 4.94 19.28 22.26
N GLY A 121 3.82 19.44 21.56
CA GLY A 121 3.78 19.46 20.09
C GLY A 121 3.44 18.11 19.44
N ILE A 122 2.96 17.11 20.20
CA ILE A 122 2.58 15.80 19.64
C ILE A 122 1.38 15.84 18.68
N TYR A 123 0.45 16.78 18.83
CA TYR A 123 -0.82 16.75 18.08
C TYR A 123 -0.69 16.71 16.54
N PRO A 124 0.14 17.54 15.86
CA PRO A 124 0.19 17.50 14.40
C PRO A 124 0.82 16.20 13.84
N PRO A 125 1.95 15.68 14.37
CA PRO A 125 2.45 14.35 13.97
C PRO A 125 1.48 13.22 14.27
N LEU A 126 0.80 13.25 15.43
CA LEU A 126 -0.17 12.23 15.84
C LEU A 126 -1.37 12.18 14.90
N LEU A 127 -1.97 13.33 14.57
CA LEU A 127 -3.07 13.42 13.61
C LEU A 127 -2.63 12.93 12.21
N ALA A 128 -1.49 13.42 11.72
CA ALA A 128 -0.98 13.04 10.39
C ALA A 128 -0.70 11.53 10.29
N LYS A 129 -0.12 10.92 11.33
CA LYS A 129 0.18 9.48 11.34
C LYS A 129 -1.04 8.61 11.56
N THR A 130 -2.01 9.07 12.35
CA THR A 130 -3.30 8.39 12.51
C THR A 130 -4.04 8.35 11.15
N LEU A 131 -4.17 9.50 10.47
CA LEU A 131 -4.77 9.58 9.14
C LEU A 131 -4.03 8.71 8.11
N GLN A 132 -2.70 8.72 8.13
CA GLN A 132 -1.90 7.83 7.27
C GLN A 132 -2.21 6.36 7.53
N GLY A 133 -2.25 5.94 8.80
CA GLY A 133 -2.60 4.56 9.19
C GLY A 133 -4.00 4.13 8.76
N THR A 134 -4.99 4.98 9.02
CA THR A 134 -6.39 4.78 8.60
C THR A 134 -6.46 4.53 7.10
N LEU A 135 -5.90 5.42 6.28
CA LEU A 135 -5.91 5.28 4.82
C LEU A 135 -5.13 4.03 4.38
N LEU A 136 -3.93 3.82 4.92
CA LEU A 136 -3.02 2.78 4.48
C LEU A 136 -3.60 1.37 4.69
N PHE A 137 -4.03 1.05 5.91
CA PHE A 137 -4.55 -0.29 6.24
C PHE A 137 -5.98 -0.48 5.74
N GLY A 138 -6.85 0.52 5.89
CA GLY A 138 -8.24 0.42 5.46
C GLY A 138 -8.40 0.30 3.95
N THR A 139 -7.74 1.16 3.17
CA THR A 139 -7.79 1.06 1.70
C THR A 139 -7.12 -0.23 1.20
N HIS A 140 -6.01 -0.66 1.81
CA HIS A 140 -5.40 -1.94 1.47
C HIS A 140 -6.38 -3.11 1.67
N ASN A 141 -6.99 -3.23 2.86
CA ASN A 141 -7.86 -4.36 3.18
C ASN A 141 -9.09 -4.40 2.27
N ASN A 142 -9.69 -3.25 1.97
CA ASN A 142 -10.87 -3.16 1.11
C ASN A 142 -10.55 -3.54 -0.34
N VAL A 143 -9.42 -3.05 -0.89
CA VAL A 143 -8.98 -3.43 -2.25
C VAL A 143 -8.56 -4.90 -2.28
N LEU A 144 -7.94 -5.42 -1.22
CA LEU A 144 -7.53 -6.82 -1.15
C LEU A 144 -8.74 -7.78 -1.07
N GLN A 145 -9.79 -7.42 -0.32
CA GLN A 145 -11.05 -8.17 -0.23
C GLN A 145 -11.77 -8.20 -1.59
N TYR A 146 -11.80 -7.08 -2.31
CA TYR A 146 -12.33 -7.02 -3.67
C TYR A 146 -11.51 -7.88 -4.67
N LEU A 147 -10.18 -7.90 -4.53
CA LEU A 147 -9.29 -8.68 -5.41
C LEU A 147 -9.23 -10.17 -5.05
N SER A 148 -9.42 -10.55 -3.79
CA SER A 148 -9.34 -11.93 -3.28
C SER A 148 -10.46 -12.26 -2.29
N PRO A 149 -11.71 -12.41 -2.77
CA PRO A 149 -12.87 -12.76 -1.94
C PRO A 149 -12.81 -14.19 -1.37
N THR A 150 -11.85 -15.01 -1.81
CA THR A 150 -11.64 -16.41 -1.35
C THR A 150 -10.58 -16.55 -0.26
N GLY A 151 -10.17 -15.43 0.36
CA GLY A 151 -9.21 -15.37 1.49
C GLY A 151 -7.74 -15.60 1.12
N HIS A 152 -7.46 -16.42 0.09
CA HIS A 152 -6.12 -16.74 -0.36
C HIS A 152 -5.54 -15.63 -1.26
N SER A 153 -5.01 -14.59 -0.62
CA SER A 153 -4.36 -13.47 -1.30
C SER A 153 -3.00 -13.84 -1.90
N ARG A 154 -2.92 -13.83 -3.24
CA ARG A 154 -1.67 -13.97 -4.02
C ARG A 154 -0.81 -12.71 -3.87
N LEU A 155 0.50 -12.87 -4.02
CA LEU A 155 1.48 -11.77 -3.88
C LEU A 155 1.15 -10.55 -4.76
N TRP A 156 0.69 -10.76 -6.00
CA TRP A 156 0.31 -9.68 -6.91
C TRP A 156 -0.95 -8.93 -6.46
N GLN A 157 -1.92 -9.61 -5.82
CA GLN A 157 -3.13 -8.96 -5.29
C GLN A 157 -2.76 -8.04 -4.13
N ARG A 158 -1.87 -8.48 -3.22
CA ARG A 158 -1.31 -7.65 -2.15
C ARG A 158 -0.51 -6.47 -2.70
N TRP A 159 0.28 -6.69 -3.76
CA TRP A 159 1.06 -5.64 -4.41
C TRP A 159 0.19 -4.57 -5.07
N VAL A 160 -0.89 -4.97 -5.75
CA VAL A 160 -1.88 -4.06 -6.34
C VAL A 160 -2.67 -3.33 -5.25
N ALA A 161 -3.18 -4.03 -4.23
CA ALA A 161 -3.89 -3.41 -3.11
C ALA A 161 -3.01 -2.41 -2.34
N GLY A 162 -1.75 -2.77 -2.08
CA GLY A 162 -0.76 -1.87 -1.48
C GLY A 162 -0.46 -0.66 -2.38
N SER A 163 -0.30 -0.87 -3.69
CA SER A 163 -0.11 0.21 -4.66
C SER A 163 -1.27 1.20 -4.66
N LEU A 164 -2.52 0.74 -4.76
CA LEU A 164 -3.71 1.60 -4.71
C LEU A 164 -3.83 2.32 -3.36
N SER A 165 -3.52 1.65 -2.25
CA SER A 165 -3.49 2.29 -0.93
C SER A 165 -2.48 3.45 -0.87
N GLY A 166 -1.27 3.23 -1.40
CA GLY A 166 -0.25 4.27 -1.52
C GLY A 166 -0.63 5.42 -2.49
N VAL A 167 -1.42 5.15 -3.54
CA VAL A 167 -2.01 6.20 -4.39
C VAL A 167 -2.98 7.07 -3.60
N VAL A 168 -3.90 6.46 -2.84
CA VAL A 168 -4.87 7.19 -2.00
C VAL A 168 -4.14 7.99 -0.91
N GLU A 169 -3.14 7.40 -0.26
CA GLU A 169 -2.28 8.10 0.70
C GLU A 169 -1.62 9.33 0.05
N ALA A 170 -1.01 9.17 -1.13
CA ALA A 170 -0.37 10.28 -1.84
C ALA A 170 -1.36 11.40 -2.17
N VAL A 171 -2.54 11.09 -2.69
CA VAL A 171 -3.56 12.10 -3.03
C VAL A 171 -3.97 12.90 -1.78
N VAL A 172 -4.26 12.23 -0.66
CA VAL A 172 -4.77 12.91 0.54
C VAL A 172 -3.64 13.63 1.32
N LEU A 173 -2.45 13.04 1.44
CA LEU A 173 -1.41 13.53 2.33
C LEU A 173 -0.38 14.47 1.68
N THR A 174 -0.23 14.48 0.35
CA THR A 174 0.69 15.40 -0.36
C THR A 174 0.58 16.87 0.10
N PRO A 175 -0.62 17.50 0.19
CA PRO A 175 -0.71 18.89 0.65
C PRO A 175 -0.20 19.10 2.09
N PHE A 176 -0.38 18.13 2.98
CA PHE A 176 0.11 18.19 4.36
C PHE A 176 1.63 17.99 4.43
N GLU A 177 2.16 16.99 3.71
CA GLU A 177 3.59 16.70 3.60
C GLU A 177 4.34 17.90 2.99
N ARG A 178 3.76 18.53 1.96
CA ARG A 178 4.26 19.76 1.34
C ARG A 178 4.41 20.90 2.33
N VAL A 179 3.38 21.21 3.12
CA VAL A 179 3.44 22.27 4.13
C VAL A 179 4.46 21.94 5.24
N GLN A 180 4.55 20.68 5.65
CA GLN A 180 5.56 20.21 6.61
C GLN A 180 7.00 20.37 6.06
N ASN A 181 7.25 19.99 4.81
CA ASN A 181 8.57 20.09 4.17
C ASN A 181 9.01 21.54 3.92
N VAL A 182 8.09 22.48 3.70
CA VAL A 182 8.40 23.92 3.68
C VAL A 182 8.73 24.43 5.09
N LEU A 183 7.93 24.08 6.09
CA LEU A 183 8.09 24.53 7.48
C LEU A 183 9.33 23.91 8.18
N GLN A 184 9.85 22.78 7.68
CA GLN A 184 11.08 22.14 8.17
C GLN A 184 12.36 22.68 7.49
N ASP A 185 12.26 23.47 6.42
CA ASP A 185 13.42 24.07 5.75
C ASP A 185 13.85 25.35 6.47
N GLY A 186 14.62 25.19 7.56
CA GLY A 186 15.04 26.28 8.45
C GLY A 186 15.75 27.47 7.78
N ARG A 187 16.19 27.34 6.52
CA ARG A 187 16.66 28.46 5.69
C ARG A 187 15.54 29.45 5.34
N LYS A 188 14.28 29.10 5.60
CA LYS A 188 13.08 29.84 5.20
C LYS A 188 12.28 30.38 6.37
N ASP A 189 12.67 30.11 7.62
CA ASP A 189 11.97 30.55 8.83
C ASP A 189 11.68 32.06 8.83
N ALA A 190 12.60 32.88 8.30
CA ALA A 190 12.43 34.32 8.17
C ALA A 190 11.34 34.75 7.16
N ARG A 191 11.06 33.93 6.13
CA ARG A 191 10.03 34.20 5.11
C ARG A 191 8.71 33.49 5.43
N PHE A 192 8.77 32.30 6.03
CA PHE A 192 7.62 31.45 6.31
C PHE A 192 7.59 30.98 7.78
N PRO A 193 7.44 31.90 8.76
CA PRO A 193 7.49 31.57 10.19
C PRO A 193 6.28 30.76 10.68
N SER A 194 5.26 30.54 9.85
CA SER A 194 4.04 29.82 10.24
C SER A 194 3.36 29.14 9.06
N THR A 195 2.60 28.07 9.36
CA THR A 195 1.68 27.42 8.42
C THR A 195 0.80 28.44 7.67
N SER A 196 0.27 29.44 8.36
CA SER A 196 -0.60 30.47 7.77
C SER A 196 0.12 31.30 6.70
N SER A 197 1.39 31.64 6.90
CA SER A 197 2.18 32.36 5.88
C SER A 197 2.43 31.53 4.61
N ILE A 198 2.63 30.21 4.77
CA ILE A 198 2.78 29.27 3.65
C ILE A 198 1.45 29.15 2.88
N LEU A 199 0.33 29.02 3.59
CA LEU A 199 -1.00 28.94 2.98
C LEU A 199 -1.40 30.24 2.29
N GLN A 200 -1.05 31.41 2.83
CA GLN A 200 -1.27 32.71 2.19
C GLN A 200 -0.49 32.82 0.87
N GLU A 201 0.80 32.47 0.86
CA GLU A 201 1.62 32.40 -0.35
C GLU A 201 1.02 31.44 -1.38
N PHE A 202 0.67 30.20 -1.01
CA PHE A 202 0.06 29.25 -1.95
C PHE A 202 -1.30 29.73 -2.48
N ASN A 203 -2.10 30.41 -1.65
CA ASN A 203 -3.40 30.94 -2.04
C ASN A 203 -3.33 32.22 -2.90
N SER A 204 -2.16 32.87 -2.98
CA SER A 204 -1.90 34.00 -3.89
C SER A 204 -1.73 33.59 -5.36
N TYR A 205 -1.45 32.30 -5.63
CA TYR A 205 -1.24 31.79 -6.97
C TYR A 205 -2.58 31.55 -7.70
N SER A 206 -2.57 31.55 -9.04
CA SER A 206 -3.76 31.24 -9.84
C SER A 206 -4.29 29.84 -9.52
N PHE A 207 -5.59 29.55 -9.75
CA PHE A 207 -6.22 28.29 -9.36
C PHE A 207 -5.41 27.01 -9.68
N TRP A 208 -4.93 26.89 -10.92
CA TRP A 208 -4.12 25.75 -11.37
C TRP A 208 -2.72 25.71 -10.77
N GLU A 209 -2.09 26.87 -10.60
CA GLU A 209 -0.75 27.02 -10.03
C GLU A 209 -0.75 26.73 -8.52
N ARG A 210 -1.77 27.23 -7.81
CA ARG A 210 -2.06 26.90 -6.42
C ARG A 210 -2.18 25.40 -6.21
N LEU A 211 -2.88 24.70 -7.11
CA LEU A 211 -2.99 23.25 -7.05
C LEU A 211 -1.64 22.56 -7.37
N ALA A 212 -1.06 22.80 -8.54
CA ALA A 212 0.08 22.03 -9.04
C ALA A 212 1.46 22.46 -8.49
N MET A 213 1.68 23.75 -8.22
CA MET A 213 2.94 24.31 -7.71
C MET A 213 2.88 24.72 -6.23
N GLY A 214 1.69 25.05 -5.71
CA GLY A 214 1.44 25.21 -4.28
C GLY A 214 1.37 23.85 -3.59
N TYR A 215 0.17 23.26 -3.56
CA TYR A 215 -0.15 22.09 -2.74
C TYR A 215 0.43 20.75 -3.26
N TYR A 216 0.41 20.49 -4.57
CA TYR A 216 0.83 19.21 -5.19
C TYR A 216 2.20 19.27 -5.87
N ARG A 217 3.06 20.21 -5.46
CA ARG A 217 4.44 20.28 -5.95
C ARG A 217 5.17 18.98 -5.60
N GLY A 218 5.78 18.34 -6.62
CA GLY A 218 6.44 17.04 -6.43
C GLY A 218 5.47 15.86 -6.25
N PHE A 219 4.19 15.99 -6.64
CA PHE A 219 3.23 14.90 -6.50
C PHE A 219 3.65 13.59 -7.19
N PHE A 220 4.25 13.63 -8.40
CA PHE A 220 4.69 12.40 -9.08
C PHE A 220 5.71 11.57 -8.28
N PRO A 221 6.83 12.12 -7.76
CA PRO A 221 7.72 11.33 -6.90
C PRO A 221 7.10 10.95 -5.54
N VAL A 222 6.14 11.71 -4.99
CA VAL A 222 5.36 11.29 -3.80
C VAL A 222 4.48 10.08 -4.12
N LEU A 223 3.73 10.13 -5.22
CA LEU A 223 2.88 9.06 -5.72
C LEU A 223 3.69 7.77 -5.90
N LEU A 224 4.84 7.87 -6.58
CA LEU A 224 5.76 6.75 -6.78
C LEU A 224 6.32 6.23 -5.44
N ARG A 225 6.70 7.11 -4.51
CA ARG A 225 7.21 6.76 -3.18
C ARG A 225 6.18 6.00 -2.36
N ASN A 226 4.96 6.52 -2.27
CA ASN A 226 3.90 5.92 -1.44
C ASN A 226 3.36 4.63 -2.06
N SER A 227 3.15 4.59 -3.38
CA SER A 227 2.67 3.40 -4.08
C SER A 227 3.67 2.25 -3.95
N LEU A 228 4.95 2.47 -4.27
CA LEU A 228 5.99 1.45 -4.12
C LEU A 228 6.20 1.06 -2.65
N GLY A 229 6.21 2.03 -1.73
CA GLY A 229 6.44 1.76 -0.32
C GLY A 229 5.34 0.90 0.30
N SER A 230 4.08 1.21 -0.02
CA SER A 230 2.91 0.46 0.43
C SER A 230 2.83 -0.92 -0.22
N ALA A 231 3.13 -1.01 -1.52
CA ALA A 231 3.16 -2.28 -2.25
C ALA A 231 4.24 -3.23 -1.69
N LEU A 232 5.47 -2.74 -1.46
CA LEU A 232 6.51 -3.50 -0.78
C LEU A 232 6.06 -3.94 0.62
N TYR A 233 5.50 -3.03 1.41
CA TYR A 233 5.02 -3.33 2.75
C TYR A 233 3.98 -4.46 2.79
N PHE A 234 2.89 -4.33 2.03
CA PHE A 234 1.84 -5.35 2.05
C PHE A 234 2.21 -6.66 1.34
N SER A 235 3.15 -6.63 0.39
CA SER A 235 3.68 -7.85 -0.23
C SER A 235 4.60 -8.64 0.70
N PHE A 236 5.43 -7.99 1.52
CA PHE A 236 6.44 -8.66 2.34
C PHE A 236 6.10 -8.82 3.83
N LYS A 237 5.12 -8.08 4.38
CA LYS A 237 4.79 -8.17 5.81
C LYS A 237 4.40 -9.57 6.26
N ASP A 238 3.55 -10.29 5.51
CA ASP A 238 3.09 -11.60 5.93
C ASP A 238 4.17 -12.67 5.69
N PRO A 239 4.80 -12.79 4.50
CA PRO A 239 5.85 -13.79 4.30
C PRO A 239 7.00 -13.71 5.31
N ILE A 240 7.45 -12.50 5.67
CA ILE A 240 8.50 -12.34 6.70
C ILE A 240 7.98 -12.72 8.09
N ARG A 241 6.73 -12.35 8.43
CA ARG A 241 6.13 -12.70 9.74
C ARG A 241 5.94 -14.20 9.85
N ASP A 242 5.33 -14.82 8.84
CA ASP A 242 4.92 -16.22 8.86
C ASP A 242 6.16 -17.14 8.97
N SER A 243 7.26 -16.84 8.26
CA SER A 243 8.55 -17.54 8.43
C SER A 243 9.23 -17.34 9.80
N LEU A 244 8.78 -16.38 10.62
CA LEU A 244 9.24 -16.19 12.00
C LEU A 244 8.28 -16.81 13.03
N MET A 245 7.04 -17.11 12.65
CA MET A 245 6.08 -17.80 13.52
C MET A 245 6.45 -19.28 13.73
N GLU A 246 7.24 -19.87 12.82
CA GLU A 246 7.80 -21.23 12.93
C GLU A 246 8.83 -21.41 14.07
N GLN A 247 9.16 -20.36 14.85
CA GLN A 247 10.25 -20.36 15.84
C GLN A 247 9.80 -20.26 17.31
N ASP A 248 8.55 -20.62 17.63
CA ASP A 248 7.97 -20.58 19.00
C ASP A 248 8.14 -19.23 19.74
N LEU A 249 8.19 -18.13 18.98
CA LEU A 249 8.33 -16.78 19.52
C LEU A 249 6.99 -16.22 20.04
N PRO A 250 7.00 -15.30 21.02
CA PRO A 250 5.79 -14.60 21.44
C PRO A 250 5.12 -13.90 20.26
N SER A 251 3.80 -14.03 20.11
CA SER A 251 3.01 -13.58 18.94
C SER A 251 3.34 -12.17 18.40
N TRP A 252 3.68 -11.21 19.28
CA TRP A 252 4.04 -9.85 18.87
C TRP A 252 5.44 -9.72 18.25
N VAL A 253 6.35 -10.66 18.48
CA VAL A 253 7.75 -10.62 18.03
C VAL A 253 7.86 -10.83 16.50
N PRO A 254 7.27 -11.87 15.88
CA PRO A 254 7.28 -12.01 14.42
C PRO A 254 6.71 -10.79 13.69
N ALA A 255 5.60 -10.22 14.19
CA ALA A 255 5.00 -9.00 13.63
C ALA A 255 5.91 -7.77 13.78
N LEU A 256 6.55 -7.60 14.95
CA LEU A 256 7.48 -6.51 15.19
C LEU A 256 8.73 -6.60 14.30
N VAL A 257 9.32 -7.80 14.18
CA VAL A 257 10.52 -8.02 13.36
C VAL A 257 10.17 -7.86 11.88
N SER A 258 9.04 -8.42 11.41
CA SER A 258 8.57 -8.24 10.04
C SER A 258 8.39 -6.76 9.68
N GLY A 259 7.65 -6.00 10.51
CA GLY A 259 7.47 -4.56 10.32
C GLY A 259 8.80 -3.79 10.33
N SER A 260 9.73 -4.16 11.21
CA SER A 260 11.05 -3.53 11.35
C SER A 260 11.94 -3.78 10.12
N VAL A 261 12.06 -5.04 9.68
CA VAL A 261 12.88 -5.45 8.53
C VAL A 261 12.31 -4.84 7.26
N ASN A 262 11.00 -5.02 7.02
CA ASN A 262 10.36 -4.47 5.83
C ASN A 262 10.37 -2.93 5.81
N GLY A 263 10.10 -2.28 6.95
CA GLY A 263 10.14 -0.82 7.08
C GLY A 263 11.55 -0.23 6.92
N THR A 264 12.59 -1.03 7.22
CA THR A 264 14.00 -0.69 6.96
C THR A 264 14.34 -0.86 5.48
N LEU A 265 14.03 -2.02 4.89
CA LEU A 265 14.27 -2.32 3.48
C LEU A 265 13.57 -1.32 2.55
N THR A 266 12.28 -1.07 2.79
CA THR A 266 11.49 -0.09 2.05
C THR A 266 12.07 1.32 2.18
N CYS A 267 12.49 1.71 3.39
CA CYS A 267 13.11 3.01 3.60
C CYS A 267 14.45 3.14 2.88
N LEU A 268 15.31 2.11 2.91
CA LEU A 268 16.58 2.08 2.19
C LEU A 268 16.35 2.22 0.67
N LEU A 269 15.52 1.36 0.08
CA LEU A 269 15.24 1.36 -1.36
C LEU A 269 14.67 2.70 -1.85
N LEU A 270 13.77 3.31 -1.07
CA LEU A 270 13.07 4.55 -1.43
C LEU A 270 13.70 5.81 -0.83
N TYR A 271 14.86 5.72 -0.16
CA TYR A 271 15.54 6.88 0.42
C TYR A 271 15.94 7.92 -0.64
N PRO A 272 16.52 7.55 -1.81
CA PRO A 272 16.83 8.51 -2.87
C PRO A 272 15.61 9.31 -3.33
N LEU A 273 14.47 8.63 -3.47
CA LEU A 273 13.21 9.23 -3.88
C LEU A 273 12.64 10.13 -2.77
N SER A 274 12.81 9.74 -1.50
CA SER A 274 12.43 10.55 -0.33
C SER A 274 13.23 11.86 -0.25
N VAL A 275 14.53 11.84 -0.57
CA VAL A 275 15.34 13.07 -0.65
C VAL A 275 14.90 13.97 -1.80
N LEU A 276 14.56 13.38 -2.97
CA LEU A 276 14.01 14.13 -4.10
C LEU A 276 12.66 14.78 -3.78
N VAL A 277 11.74 14.04 -3.13
CA VAL A 277 10.46 14.57 -2.64
C VAL A 277 10.70 15.75 -1.71
N ALA A 278 11.51 15.58 -0.66
CA ALA A 278 11.78 16.64 0.31
C ALA A 278 12.39 17.89 -0.34
N ASN A 279 13.31 17.73 -1.30
CA ASN A 279 13.89 18.85 -2.04
C ASN A 279 12.84 19.59 -2.89
N MET A 280 12.03 18.87 -3.67
CA MET A 280 10.98 19.48 -4.49
C MET A 280 9.87 20.12 -3.64
N GLN A 281 9.57 19.52 -2.48
CA GLN A 281 8.55 19.98 -1.55
C GLN A 281 9.02 21.04 -0.55
N SER A 282 10.31 21.36 -0.45
CA SER A 282 10.76 22.55 0.29
C SER A 282 10.79 23.83 -0.57
N GLN A 283 10.96 23.72 -1.90
CA GLN A 283 11.01 24.86 -2.84
C GLN A 283 9.70 25.67 -2.88
N VAL A 284 9.76 27.01 -2.71
CA VAL A 284 8.58 27.90 -2.76
C VAL A 284 8.96 29.16 -3.54
N GLY A 285 8.08 29.58 -4.45
CA GLY A 285 8.31 30.68 -5.40
C GLY A 285 8.14 30.24 -6.85
N TRP A 286 7.71 31.17 -7.71
CA TRP A 286 7.31 30.91 -9.10
C TRP A 286 8.49 30.81 -10.07
N GLN A 287 9.56 31.57 -9.83
CA GLN A 287 10.66 31.79 -10.80
C GLN A 287 11.76 30.71 -10.80
N GLU A 288 11.81 29.84 -9.78
CA GLU A 288 12.88 28.84 -9.59
C GLU A 288 12.34 27.46 -9.24
N ALA A 289 11.32 27.00 -9.97
CA ALA A 289 10.61 25.75 -9.70
C ALA A 289 10.96 24.63 -10.73
N PRO A 290 12.22 24.14 -10.79
CA PRO A 290 12.69 23.21 -11.83
C PRO A 290 11.80 21.97 -11.98
N GLY A 291 11.63 21.47 -13.20
CA GLY A 291 10.89 20.23 -13.46
C GLY A 291 11.52 19.02 -12.75
N LEU A 292 10.80 17.89 -12.70
CA LEU A 292 11.23 16.66 -12.00
C LEU A 292 12.68 16.26 -12.32
N ARG A 293 13.05 16.21 -13.61
CA ARG A 293 14.39 15.85 -14.07
C ARG A 293 15.46 16.85 -13.62
N ALA A 294 15.16 18.15 -13.72
CA ALA A 294 16.08 19.21 -13.29
C ALA A 294 16.26 19.23 -11.76
N SER A 295 15.19 18.97 -11.00
CA SER A 295 15.26 18.78 -9.54
C SER A 295 16.12 17.57 -9.16
N ALA A 296 15.92 16.43 -9.84
CA ALA A 296 16.73 15.23 -9.63
C ALA A 296 18.21 15.45 -9.97
N GLN A 297 18.51 16.16 -11.05
CA GLN A 297 19.88 16.53 -11.41
C GLN A 297 20.50 17.51 -10.40
N ALA A 298 19.77 18.53 -9.96
CA ALA A 298 20.24 19.47 -8.94
C ALA A 298 20.55 18.78 -7.61
N VAL A 299 19.70 17.85 -7.15
CA VAL A 299 19.97 17.01 -5.97
C VAL A 299 21.20 16.12 -6.18
N TRP A 300 21.37 15.53 -7.37
CA TRP A 300 22.53 14.71 -7.68
C TRP A 300 23.84 15.50 -7.69
N GLU A 301 23.80 16.74 -8.15
CA GLU A 301 24.96 17.64 -8.23
C GLU A 301 25.31 18.25 -6.86
N ASP A 302 24.32 18.74 -6.09
CA ASP A 302 24.49 19.20 -4.70
C ASP A 302 25.05 18.10 -3.78
N ARG A 303 24.65 16.84 -4.00
CA ARG A 303 25.19 15.68 -3.29
C ARG A 303 26.48 15.12 -3.89
N GLY A 304 27.18 15.88 -4.74
CA GLY A 304 28.52 15.55 -5.24
C GLY A 304 28.58 14.29 -6.11
N ARG A 305 27.48 13.97 -6.81
CA ARG A 305 27.35 12.87 -7.79
C ARG A 305 27.73 11.48 -7.25
N LYS A 306 27.52 11.22 -5.95
CA LYS A 306 27.81 9.94 -5.29
C LYS A 306 26.59 9.43 -4.55
N LEU A 307 26.20 8.19 -4.81
CA LEU A 307 25.03 7.57 -4.16
C LEU A 307 25.16 7.55 -2.63
N SER A 308 26.34 7.26 -2.08
CA SER A 308 26.60 7.27 -0.63
C SER A 308 26.40 8.63 0.03
N LEU A 309 26.64 9.74 -0.69
CA LEU A 309 26.38 11.09 -0.20
C LEU A 309 24.89 11.44 -0.19
N LEU A 310 24.07 10.77 -1.01
CA LEU A 310 22.61 10.92 -0.96
C LEU A 310 22.06 10.36 0.36
N TYR A 311 22.58 9.24 0.86
CA TYR A 311 22.24 8.64 2.16
C TYR A 311 22.86 9.36 3.38
N ARG A 312 23.67 10.41 3.19
CA ARG A 312 24.30 11.15 4.30
C ARG A 312 23.21 11.80 5.17
N GLY A 313 23.20 11.45 6.46
CA GLY A 313 22.17 11.87 7.42
C GLY A 313 20.92 10.98 7.47
N GLY A 314 20.81 9.98 6.60
CA GLY A 314 19.64 9.09 6.53
C GLY A 314 19.55 8.04 7.64
N SER A 315 20.64 7.74 8.35
CA SER A 315 20.69 6.67 9.36
C SER A 315 19.60 6.78 10.43
N LEU A 316 19.28 8.00 10.88
CA LEU A 316 18.23 8.24 11.88
C LEU A 316 16.82 8.19 11.27
N VAL A 317 16.68 8.55 10.00
CA VAL A 317 15.42 8.42 9.27
C VAL A 317 15.09 6.93 9.08
N ILE A 318 16.12 6.12 8.76
CA ILE A 318 16.04 4.66 8.65
C ILE A 318 15.74 4.02 10.01
N LEU A 319 16.47 4.42 11.07
CA LEU A 319 16.21 3.94 12.44
C LEU A 319 14.77 4.28 12.90
N ARG A 320 14.32 5.52 12.67
CA ARG A 320 12.94 5.93 12.95
C ARG A 320 11.94 5.10 12.14
N SER A 321 12.22 4.84 10.87
CA SER A 321 11.40 3.97 10.01
C SER A 321 11.28 2.57 10.61
N CYS A 322 12.41 1.93 10.90
CA CYS A 322 12.49 0.61 11.54
C CYS A 322 11.59 0.51 12.78
N VAL A 323 11.80 1.38 13.78
CA VAL A 323 11.04 1.37 15.03
C VAL A 323 9.56 1.69 14.81
N THR A 324 9.23 2.67 13.95
CA THR A 324 7.83 3.05 13.69
C THR A 324 7.06 1.91 13.03
N TRP A 325 7.59 1.31 11.96
CA TRP A 325 6.91 0.25 11.23
C TRP A 325 6.85 -1.06 12.03
N GLY A 326 7.91 -1.43 12.74
CA GLY A 326 7.89 -2.57 13.65
C GLY A 326 6.79 -2.46 14.69
N LEU A 327 6.72 -1.31 15.38
CA LEU A 327 5.71 -1.09 16.41
C LEU A 327 4.29 -0.97 15.83
N THR A 328 4.10 -0.28 14.71
CA THR A 328 2.78 -0.20 14.04
C THR A 328 2.30 -1.58 13.61
N THR A 329 3.16 -2.42 13.03
CA THR A 329 2.79 -3.78 12.58
C THR A 329 2.45 -4.66 13.78
N ALA A 330 3.25 -4.64 14.85
CA ALA A 330 2.99 -5.41 16.06
C ALA A 330 1.67 -5.03 16.75
N ILE A 331 1.39 -3.72 16.86
CA ILE A 331 0.11 -3.25 17.44
C ILE A 331 -1.06 -3.57 16.51
N HIS A 332 -0.90 -3.40 15.20
CA HIS A 332 -1.96 -3.72 14.23
C HIS A 332 -2.35 -5.20 14.29
N ASP A 333 -1.37 -6.11 14.22
CA ASP A 333 -1.62 -7.55 14.25
C ASP A 333 -2.18 -7.98 15.63
N PHE A 334 -1.71 -7.42 16.75
CA PHE A 334 -2.30 -7.66 18.07
C PHE A 334 -3.77 -7.21 18.17
N LEU A 335 -4.09 -6.01 17.66
CA LEU A 335 -5.47 -5.51 17.64
C LEU A 335 -6.35 -6.32 16.69
N GLN A 336 -5.81 -6.80 15.56
CA GLN A 336 -6.54 -7.63 14.60
C GLN A 336 -6.86 -9.00 15.22
N GLU A 337 -5.91 -9.63 15.90
CA GLU A 337 -6.12 -10.91 16.59
C GLU A 337 -7.12 -10.76 17.74
N SER A 338 -6.99 -9.71 18.57
CA SER A 338 -7.91 -9.43 19.68
C SER A 338 -9.34 -9.10 19.25
N ASN A 339 -9.58 -8.74 17.98
CA ASN A 339 -10.91 -8.46 17.43
C ASN A 339 -11.43 -9.58 16.52
N ARG A 340 -10.64 -10.64 16.29
CA ARG A 340 -11.13 -11.83 15.58
C ARG A 340 -12.12 -12.55 16.49
N PRO A 341 -13.35 -12.86 16.03
CA PRO A 341 -14.25 -13.68 16.83
C PRO A 341 -13.56 -15.01 17.09
N LYS A 342 -13.47 -15.40 18.38
CA LYS A 342 -13.12 -16.76 18.73
C LYS A 342 -14.23 -17.64 18.19
N VAL A 343 -13.94 -18.38 17.13
CA VAL A 343 -14.75 -19.53 16.76
C VAL A 343 -14.56 -20.50 17.91
N GLU A 344 -15.61 -20.71 18.70
CA GLU A 344 -15.64 -21.81 19.64
C GLU A 344 -15.59 -23.09 18.81
N GLU A 345 -14.46 -23.79 18.84
CA GLU A 345 -14.41 -25.20 18.48
C GLU A 345 -15.28 -25.94 19.50
N SER A 346 -16.53 -26.16 19.12
CA SER A 346 -17.44 -27.07 19.80
C SER A 346 -17.00 -28.50 19.51
N ASP A 347 -16.31 -29.11 20.47
CA ASP A 347 -16.02 -30.56 20.55
C ASP A 347 -17.27 -31.43 20.41
#